data_AF-A0A6G1EM76-F1
#
_entry.id   AF-A0A6G1EM76-F1
#
_cell.length_a   1.000
_cell.length_b   1.000
_cell.length_c   1.000
_cell.angle_alpha   90.00
_cell.angle_beta   90.00
_cell.angle_gamma   90.00
#
_symmetry.space_group_name_H-M   'P 1'
#
loop_
_entity.id
_entity.type
_entity.pdbx_description
1 polymer ?
#
loop_
_entity_poly.entity_id
_entity_poly.type
_entity_poly.pdbx_seq_one_letter_code
_entity_poly.pdbx_strand_id
1 'polypeptide(L)'
;MRWRPAASLSMWTMTPPFDRAHPLIEHADAVSLPSPIGCSLQPKGQRISCTAVATPAPSSSASAATDRGVYNFAAGPATLPLTVLQKAQAKLVDYRNLGMSIMEMSHRGKEFDAAIKKAEADLRALLAVLDTHEVLFLHGGATTHFAAVPLNLCASPSDPIYFVVFGSWSFKAFKEAKKFSSASVACFGKDVKYTSLPPFDAIKQNSEARRMGFEVISDSADVQKNV
;
A
#
# COMPACT_ATOMS: atom_id res chain seq x y z
N MET A 1 22.48 9.65 -16.73
CA MET A 1 22.89 8.40 -16.04
C MET A 1 22.90 7.27 -17.05
N ARG A 2 24.03 6.58 -17.24
CA ARG A 2 24.19 5.51 -18.25
C ARG A 2 24.04 4.17 -17.53
N TRP A 3 22.92 3.48 -17.76
CA TRP A 3 22.76 2.07 -17.36
C TRP A 3 23.82 1.24 -18.12
N ARG A 4 24.67 0.51 -17.39
CA ARG A 4 25.57 -0.47 -18.01
C ARG A 4 24.80 -1.79 -18.21
N PRO A 5 24.92 -2.48 -19.35
CA PRO A 5 24.32 -3.80 -19.52
C PRO A 5 25.13 -4.82 -18.71
N ALA A 6 24.44 -5.62 -17.90
CA ALA A 6 25.05 -6.67 -17.10
C ALA A 6 25.50 -7.82 -18.01
N ALA A 7 26.79 -8.16 -17.90
CA ALA A 7 27.38 -9.34 -18.50
C ALA A 7 26.94 -10.61 -17.77
N SER A 8 26.88 -11.69 -18.55
CA SER A 8 26.69 -13.10 -18.19
C SER A 8 27.43 -13.53 -16.92
N LEU A 9 26.73 -14.19 -15.98
CA LEU A 9 27.32 -15.18 -15.08
C LEU A 9 26.27 -16.18 -14.55
N SER A 10 26.53 -17.44 -14.92
CA SER A 10 26.25 -18.73 -14.29
C SER A 10 25.20 -18.85 -13.17
N MET A 11 24.21 -19.67 -13.52
CA MET A 11 23.32 -20.49 -12.71
C MET A 11 23.98 -21.09 -11.45
N TRP A 12 23.58 -20.58 -10.28
CA TRP A 12 23.72 -21.25 -8.99
C TRP A 12 22.33 -21.72 -8.55
N THR A 13 22.11 -23.03 -8.56
CA THR A 13 20.93 -23.66 -7.97
C THR A 13 21.18 -23.89 -6.49
N MET A 14 20.42 -23.21 -5.62
CA MET A 14 20.29 -23.59 -4.21
C MET A 14 18.83 -23.93 -3.91
N THR A 15 18.57 -25.22 -3.79
CA THR A 15 17.37 -25.82 -3.24
C THR A 15 17.34 -25.58 -1.72
N PRO A 16 16.24 -25.07 -1.13
CA PRO A 16 16.09 -25.05 0.32
C PRO A 16 15.60 -26.41 0.84
N PRO A 17 16.14 -26.94 1.95
CA PRO A 17 15.54 -28.08 2.63
C PRO A 17 14.30 -27.60 3.40
N PHE A 18 13.16 -28.14 2.99
CA PHE A 18 11.93 -28.19 3.76
C PHE A 18 12.12 -29.27 4.84
N ASP A 19 11.76 -28.96 6.08
CA ASP A 19 11.19 -29.84 7.12
C ASP A 19 11.78 -29.61 8.52
N ARG A 20 10.95 -29.03 9.41
CA ARG A 20 10.71 -29.56 10.75
C ARG A 20 9.55 -28.83 11.43
N ALA A 21 8.46 -29.57 11.62
CA ALA A 21 7.41 -29.28 12.57
C ALA A 21 7.94 -29.34 14.02
N HIS A 22 7.45 -28.47 14.89
CA HIS A 22 7.42 -28.69 16.34
C HIS A 22 6.19 -28.02 16.98
N PRO A 23 5.72 -28.54 18.12
CA PRO A 23 4.29 -28.67 18.43
C PRO A 23 3.72 -27.52 19.28
N LEU A 24 2.40 -27.41 19.21
CA LEU A 24 1.55 -26.66 20.13
C LEU A 24 1.74 -27.17 21.57
N ILE A 25 2.00 -26.26 22.50
CA ILE A 25 1.81 -26.48 23.93
C ILE A 25 1.03 -25.27 24.48
N GLU A 26 -0.21 -25.54 24.84
CA GLU A 26 -1.02 -24.73 25.73
C GLU A 26 -0.42 -24.76 27.14
N HIS A 27 -0.24 -23.60 27.77
CA HIS A 27 -0.31 -23.49 29.22
C HIS A 27 -1.04 -22.19 29.56
N ALA A 28 -2.27 -22.36 30.01
CA ALA A 28 -3.03 -21.36 30.74
C ALA A 28 -2.48 -21.29 32.16
N ASP A 29 -2.07 -20.10 32.59
CA ASP A 29 -1.96 -19.77 34.01
C ASP A 29 -2.58 -18.39 34.22
N ALA A 30 -3.73 -18.42 34.90
CA ALA A 30 -4.43 -17.25 35.38
C ALA A 30 -3.72 -16.73 36.64
N VAL A 31 -3.34 -15.45 36.65
CA VAL A 31 -2.92 -14.74 37.86
C VAL A 31 -3.77 -13.49 38.02
N SER A 32 -4.25 -13.32 39.24
CA SER A 32 -5.37 -12.52 39.72
C SER A 32 -5.17 -11.00 39.68
N LEU A 33 -6.25 -10.28 39.36
CA LEU A 33 -6.36 -8.83 39.49
C LEU A 33 -6.96 -8.46 40.86
N PRO A 34 -6.52 -7.37 41.51
CA PRO A 34 -7.13 -6.89 42.75
C PRO A 34 -8.49 -6.22 42.50
N SER A 35 -9.39 -6.38 43.48
CA SER A 35 -10.79 -5.96 43.46
C SER A 35 -11.00 -4.45 43.19
N PRO A 36 -12.06 -4.05 42.47
CA PRO A 36 -12.38 -2.65 42.27
C PRO A 36 -12.99 -2.02 43.54
N ILE A 37 -12.54 -0.80 43.83
CA ILE A 37 -13.12 0.11 44.82
C ILE A 37 -14.55 0.44 44.40
N GLY A 38 -15.51 0.19 45.30
CA GLY A 38 -16.93 0.44 45.07
C GLY A 38 -17.22 1.92 44.84
N CYS A 39 -17.80 2.24 43.68
CA CYS A 39 -18.48 3.49 43.43
C CYS A 39 -19.96 3.19 43.25
N SER A 40 -20.75 3.51 44.28
CA SER A 40 -22.21 3.39 44.26
C SER A 40 -22.80 4.55 43.46
N LEU A 41 -23.31 4.27 42.27
CA LEU A 41 -24.15 5.19 41.50
C LEU A 41 -25.54 4.57 41.37
N GLN A 42 -26.52 5.19 42.00
CA GLN A 42 -27.91 4.74 41.93
C GLN A 42 -28.52 4.99 40.54
N PRO A 43 -29.34 4.07 40.01
CA PRO A 43 -29.97 4.25 38.72
C PRO A 43 -31.20 5.16 38.85
N LYS A 44 -31.10 6.42 38.40
CA LYS A 44 -32.29 7.20 38.07
C LYS A 44 -32.75 6.78 36.67
N GLY A 45 -33.86 6.04 36.62
CA GLY A 45 -34.52 5.67 35.38
C GLY A 45 -35.01 6.91 34.64
N GLN A 46 -34.38 7.20 33.50
CA GLN A 46 -34.99 8.00 32.44
C GLN A 46 -35.00 7.17 31.17
N ARG A 47 -36.21 6.77 30.77
CA ARG A 47 -36.47 6.08 29.51
C ARG A 47 -36.57 7.15 28.42
N ILE A 48 -35.53 7.31 27.62
CA ILE A 48 -35.62 8.12 26.41
C ILE A 48 -36.31 7.26 25.34
N SER A 49 -37.52 7.67 24.95
CA SER A 49 -38.24 7.10 23.81
C SER A 49 -37.95 7.96 22.58
N CYS A 50 -37.21 7.40 21.62
CA CYS A 50 -37.04 8.01 20.31
C CYS A 50 -38.25 7.64 19.45
N THR A 51 -39.14 8.59 19.20
CA THR A 51 -40.18 8.43 18.17
C THR A 51 -39.57 8.81 16.82
N ALA A 52 -39.34 7.82 15.96
CA ALA A 52 -38.98 8.08 14.58
C ALA A 52 -40.22 8.61 13.84
N VAL A 53 -40.22 9.90 13.50
CA VAL A 53 -41.19 10.46 12.56
C VAL A 53 -40.83 9.91 11.18
N ALA A 54 -41.70 9.08 10.62
CA ALA A 54 -41.56 8.62 9.24
C ALA A 54 -41.85 9.79 8.30
N THR A 55 -40.79 10.36 7.71
CA THR A 55 -40.91 11.27 6.58
C THR A 55 -41.35 10.44 5.35
N PRO A 56 -42.44 10.79 4.64
CA PRO A 56 -42.78 10.10 3.41
C PRO A 56 -41.66 10.32 2.38
N ALA A 57 -41.21 9.24 1.75
CA ALA A 57 -40.14 9.26 0.77
C ALA A 57 -40.50 10.19 -0.41
N PRO A 58 -39.56 11.00 -0.92
CA PRO A 58 -39.82 11.78 -2.11
C PRO A 58 -39.98 10.85 -3.31
N SER A 59 -41.17 10.86 -3.92
CA SER A 59 -41.39 10.30 -5.24
C SER A 59 -40.71 11.23 -6.27
N SER A 60 -39.47 10.93 -6.63
CA SER A 60 -38.80 11.61 -7.74
C SER A 60 -38.01 10.61 -8.57
N SER A 61 -38.57 10.28 -9.73
CA SER A 61 -37.85 9.69 -10.85
C SER A 61 -36.74 10.62 -11.32
N ALA A 62 -35.49 10.33 -10.96
CA ALA A 62 -34.32 10.91 -11.60
C ALA A 62 -33.06 10.03 -11.43
N SER A 63 -32.54 9.61 -12.59
CA SER A 63 -31.14 9.28 -12.89
C SER A 63 -30.55 7.96 -12.37
N ALA A 64 -30.24 7.08 -13.32
CA ALA A 64 -29.54 5.83 -13.14
C ALA A 64 -28.10 6.05 -12.60
N ALA A 65 -27.94 5.96 -11.29
CA ALA A 65 -26.68 5.61 -10.66
C ALA A 65 -26.97 4.41 -9.74
N THR A 66 -26.64 3.23 -10.23
CA THR A 66 -26.93 1.94 -9.60
C THR A 66 -26.18 1.84 -8.27
N ASP A 67 -26.87 2.02 -7.15
CA ASP A 67 -26.33 1.76 -5.82
C ASP A 67 -26.16 0.24 -5.64
N ARG A 68 -25.00 -0.19 -5.11
CA ARG A 68 -24.73 -1.60 -4.81
C ARG A 68 -25.39 -2.04 -3.50
N GLY A 69 -25.93 -1.11 -2.71
CA GLY A 69 -26.62 -1.37 -1.44
C GLY A 69 -25.73 -1.92 -0.33
N VAL A 70 -24.43 -2.08 -0.57
CA VAL A 70 -23.45 -2.61 0.38
C VAL A 70 -22.28 -1.66 0.51
N TYR A 71 -22.05 -1.17 1.73
CA TYR A 71 -20.89 -0.35 2.08
C TYR A 71 -19.72 -1.25 2.48
N ASN A 72 -18.74 -1.38 1.58
CA ASN A 72 -17.52 -2.14 1.84
C ASN A 72 -16.38 -1.22 2.32
N PHE A 73 -16.03 -1.35 3.60
CA PHE A 73 -14.96 -0.61 4.29
C PHE A 73 -13.65 -1.41 4.43
N ALA A 74 -13.42 -2.43 3.59
CA ALA A 74 -12.18 -3.20 3.61
C ALA A 74 -10.96 -2.31 3.32
N ALA A 75 -9.87 -2.51 4.08
CA ALA A 75 -8.63 -1.75 3.94
C ALA A 75 -7.76 -2.20 2.74
N GLY A 76 -8.07 -3.34 2.12
CA GLY A 76 -7.29 -3.94 1.03
C GLY A 76 -7.49 -5.46 0.91
N PRO A 77 -7.86 -6.01 -0.27
CA PRO A 77 -8.38 -5.30 -1.44
C PRO A 77 -9.60 -4.42 -1.10
N ALA A 78 -9.78 -3.33 -1.84
CA ALA A 78 -10.77 -2.29 -1.54
C ALA A 78 -11.84 -2.15 -2.65
N THR A 79 -12.84 -1.31 -2.40
CA THR A 79 -13.97 -1.09 -3.30
C THR A 79 -13.55 -0.38 -4.60
N LEU A 80 -13.93 -0.96 -5.75
CA LEU A 80 -13.79 -0.32 -7.06
C LEU A 80 -15.07 0.43 -7.46
N PRO A 81 -14.98 1.52 -8.26
CA PRO A 81 -16.17 2.18 -8.80
C PRO A 81 -17.05 1.22 -9.62
N LEU A 82 -18.37 1.29 -9.45
CA LEU A 82 -19.30 0.37 -10.15
C LEU A 82 -19.21 0.49 -11.67
N THR A 83 -19.05 1.70 -12.19
CA THR A 83 -18.90 1.97 -13.61
C THR A 83 -17.70 1.22 -14.22
N VAL A 84 -16.61 1.08 -13.46
CA VAL A 84 -15.43 0.31 -13.89
C VAL A 84 -15.74 -1.18 -13.96
N LEU A 85 -16.42 -1.74 -12.95
CA LEU A 85 -16.79 -3.15 -12.96
C LEU A 85 -17.77 -3.49 -14.08
N GLN A 86 -18.79 -2.66 -14.30
CA GLN A 86 -19.75 -2.87 -15.38
C GLN A 86 -19.06 -2.81 -16.76
N LYS A 87 -18.13 -1.86 -16.95
CA LYS A 87 -17.35 -1.76 -18.18
C LYS A 87 -16.43 -2.96 -18.39
N ALA A 88 -15.81 -3.47 -17.34
CA ALA A 88 -14.98 -4.67 -17.40
C ALA A 88 -15.82 -5.92 -17.72
N GLN A 89 -16.95 -6.09 -17.03
CA GLN A 89 -17.91 -7.17 -17.26
C GLN A 89 -18.40 -7.20 -18.71
N ALA A 90 -18.82 -6.06 -19.25
CA ALA A 90 -19.32 -5.95 -20.63
C ALA A 90 -18.27 -6.29 -21.70
N LYS A 91 -16.98 -6.24 -21.36
CA LYS A 91 -15.85 -6.49 -22.28
C LYS A 91 -15.04 -7.74 -21.91
N LEU A 92 -15.53 -8.54 -20.97
CA LEU A 92 -14.75 -9.63 -20.40
C LEU A 92 -14.57 -10.76 -21.42
N VAL A 93 -15.63 -11.10 -22.15
CA VAL A 93 -15.63 -12.18 -23.15
C VAL A 93 -15.08 -11.71 -24.49
N ASP A 94 -15.47 -10.50 -24.93
CA ASP A 94 -14.96 -9.90 -26.16
C ASP A 94 -14.39 -8.51 -25.87
N TYR A 95 -13.07 -8.42 -25.84
CA TYR A 95 -12.39 -7.16 -25.66
C TYR A 95 -12.31 -6.41 -26.98
N ARG A 96 -13.12 -5.35 -27.11
CA ARG A 96 -13.10 -4.43 -28.27
C ARG A 96 -13.41 -5.08 -29.63
N ASN A 97 -14.32 -6.07 -29.65
CA ASN A 97 -14.74 -6.77 -30.87
C ASN A 97 -13.58 -7.53 -31.55
N LEU A 98 -12.64 -8.02 -30.75
CA LEU A 98 -11.51 -8.84 -31.21
C LEU A 98 -11.83 -10.34 -31.17
N GLY A 99 -13.01 -10.71 -30.65
CA GLY A 99 -13.46 -12.09 -30.54
C GLY A 99 -12.71 -12.89 -29.46
N MET A 100 -12.00 -12.21 -28.55
CA MET A 100 -11.25 -12.83 -27.45
C MET A 100 -11.17 -11.89 -26.24
N SER A 101 -11.02 -12.48 -25.06
CA SER A 101 -10.83 -11.76 -23.80
C SER A 101 -9.44 -11.13 -23.74
N ILE A 102 -9.31 -10.01 -23.03
CA ILE A 102 -7.99 -9.44 -22.69
C ILE A 102 -7.11 -10.44 -21.92
N MET A 103 -7.72 -11.39 -21.20
CA MET A 103 -7.02 -12.43 -20.45
C MET A 103 -6.40 -13.50 -21.35
N GLU A 104 -6.86 -13.64 -22.60
CA GLU A 104 -6.38 -14.61 -23.59
C GLU A 104 -5.35 -13.99 -24.55
N MET A 105 -5.23 -12.65 -24.54
CA MET A 105 -4.34 -11.92 -25.43
C MET A 105 -2.87 -12.13 -25.07
N SER A 106 -2.04 -12.24 -26.10
CA SER A 106 -0.58 -12.20 -25.92
C SER A 106 -0.14 -10.85 -25.39
N HIS A 107 0.65 -10.84 -24.32
CA HIS A 107 1.28 -9.63 -23.76
C HIS A 107 2.22 -8.92 -24.74
N ARG A 108 2.64 -9.59 -25.82
CA ARG A 108 3.47 -9.01 -26.90
C ARG A 108 2.62 -8.53 -28.08
N GLY A 109 1.32 -8.81 -28.06
CA GLY A 109 0.40 -8.41 -29.11
C GLY A 109 0.14 -6.91 -29.09
N LYS A 110 -0.11 -6.33 -30.28
CA LYS A 110 -0.36 -4.88 -30.45
C LYS A 110 -1.52 -4.37 -29.58
N GLU A 111 -2.55 -5.19 -29.40
CA GLU A 111 -3.73 -4.83 -28.62
C GLU A 111 -3.45 -4.71 -27.13
N PHE A 112 -2.64 -5.61 -26.57
CA PHE A 112 -2.20 -5.53 -25.18
C PHE A 112 -1.18 -4.40 -24.98
N ASP A 113 -0.23 -4.24 -25.91
CA ASP A 113 0.75 -3.14 -25.90
C ASP A 113 0.06 -1.76 -25.90
N ALA A 114 -0.99 -1.60 -26.71
CA ALA A 114 -1.81 -0.39 -26.69
C ALA A 114 -2.55 -0.19 -25.35
N ALA A 115 -3.03 -1.28 -24.73
CA ALA A 115 -3.71 -1.20 -23.43
C ALA A 115 -2.76 -0.77 -22.30
N ILE A 116 -1.56 -1.36 -22.22
CA ILE A 116 -0.60 -1.05 -21.15
C ILE A 116 0.01 0.34 -21.33
N LYS A 117 0.32 0.76 -22.56
CA LYS A 117 0.80 2.13 -22.85
C LYS A 117 -0.24 3.19 -22.53
N LYS A 118 -1.52 2.89 -22.79
CA LYS A 118 -2.60 3.80 -22.39
C LYS A 118 -2.67 3.92 -20.86
N ALA A 119 -2.58 2.80 -20.14
CA ALA A 119 -2.60 2.81 -18.67
C ALA A 119 -1.42 3.60 -18.09
N GLU A 120 -0.22 3.44 -18.67
CA GLU A 120 0.97 4.21 -18.31
C GLU A 120 0.77 5.71 -18.55
N ALA A 121 0.29 6.09 -19.74
CA ALA A 121 0.05 7.49 -20.10
C ALA A 121 -1.02 8.14 -19.22
N ASP A 122 -2.11 7.43 -18.93
CA ASP A 122 -3.17 7.90 -18.04
C ASP A 122 -2.61 8.15 -16.61
N LEU A 123 -1.76 7.24 -16.10
CA LEU A 123 -1.13 7.39 -14.78
C LEU A 123 -0.15 8.57 -14.74
N ARG A 124 0.69 8.69 -15.78
CA ARG A 124 1.64 9.80 -15.94
C ARG A 124 0.92 11.15 -15.97
N ALA A 125 -0.19 11.23 -16.69
CA ALA A 125 -1.03 12.43 -16.75
C ALA A 125 -1.71 12.74 -15.40
N LEU A 126 -2.25 11.71 -14.72
CA LEU A 126 -2.95 11.88 -13.44
C LEU A 126 -2.02 12.37 -12.31
N LEU A 127 -0.80 11.86 -12.26
CA LEU A 127 0.18 12.17 -11.21
C LEU A 127 1.22 13.22 -11.63
N ALA A 128 1.10 13.79 -12.84
CA ALA A 128 2.07 14.72 -13.42
C ALA A 128 3.52 14.21 -13.35
N VAL A 129 3.75 12.94 -13.70
CA VAL A 129 5.09 12.31 -13.62
C VAL A 129 6.02 12.89 -14.69
N LEU A 130 7.18 13.39 -14.25
CA LEU A 130 8.19 13.98 -15.12
C LEU A 130 8.82 12.95 -16.08
N ASP A 131 9.28 13.42 -17.25
CA ASP A 131 9.96 12.58 -18.26
C ASP A 131 11.32 12.03 -17.78
N THR A 132 11.82 12.52 -16.64
CA THR A 132 13.01 11.98 -15.97
C THR A 132 12.76 10.67 -15.23
N HIS A 133 11.50 10.24 -15.11
CA HIS A 133 11.08 9.05 -14.38
C HIS A 133 10.39 8.03 -15.28
N GLU A 134 10.64 6.76 -14.97
CA GLU A 134 10.02 5.61 -15.62
C GLU A 134 8.85 5.07 -14.78
N VAL A 135 7.80 4.60 -15.45
CA VAL A 135 6.63 3.98 -14.81
C VAL A 135 6.70 2.47 -15.03
N LEU A 136 6.70 1.70 -13.94
CA LEU A 136 6.84 0.25 -13.97
C LEU A 136 5.60 -0.45 -13.38
N PHE A 137 5.03 -1.40 -14.12
CA PHE A 137 3.98 -2.30 -13.63
C PHE A 137 4.59 -3.65 -13.23
N LEU A 138 4.77 -3.85 -11.92
CA LEU A 138 5.45 -5.02 -11.36
C LEU A 138 4.50 -5.88 -10.50
N HIS A 139 4.74 -7.19 -10.49
CA HIS A 139 4.04 -8.13 -9.62
C HIS A 139 4.68 -8.21 -8.23
N GLY A 140 4.05 -8.91 -7.30
CA GLY A 140 4.57 -9.15 -5.93
C GLY A 140 4.08 -8.14 -4.88
N GLY A 141 3.41 -7.07 -5.31
CA GLY A 141 2.84 -6.07 -4.41
C GLY A 141 3.89 -5.29 -3.61
N ALA A 142 3.42 -4.40 -2.73
CA ALA A 142 4.29 -3.48 -1.99
C ALA A 142 5.37 -4.20 -1.15
N THR A 143 5.04 -5.35 -0.54
CA THR A 143 5.97 -6.09 0.33
C THR A 143 7.19 -6.61 -0.43
N THR A 144 7.06 -7.06 -1.68
CA THR A 144 8.22 -7.47 -2.49
C THR A 144 9.16 -6.29 -2.74
N HIS A 145 8.62 -5.08 -2.88
CA HIS A 145 9.43 -3.89 -3.11
C HIS A 145 10.25 -3.47 -1.88
N PHE A 146 9.90 -3.91 -0.67
CA PHE A 146 10.74 -3.67 0.52
C PHE A 146 12.14 -4.30 0.41
N ALA A 147 12.26 -5.42 -0.32
CA ALA A 147 13.55 -6.02 -0.65
C ALA A 147 14.11 -5.48 -1.97
N ALA A 148 13.26 -5.23 -2.97
CA ALA A 148 13.71 -4.78 -4.29
C ALA A 148 14.44 -3.42 -4.23
N VAL A 149 13.93 -2.47 -3.44
CA VAL A 149 14.52 -1.13 -3.32
C VAL A 149 15.99 -1.19 -2.84
N PRO A 150 16.33 -1.77 -1.67
CA PRO A 150 17.72 -1.82 -1.22
C PRO A 150 18.62 -2.63 -2.17
N LEU A 151 18.13 -3.74 -2.75
CA LEU A 151 18.90 -4.56 -3.68
C LEU A 151 19.28 -3.86 -4.98
N ASN A 152 18.47 -2.89 -5.44
CA ASN A 152 18.75 -2.14 -6.66
C ASN A 152 19.53 -0.85 -6.42
N LEU A 153 19.40 -0.23 -5.24
CA LEU A 153 20.00 1.08 -4.96
C LEU A 153 21.33 1.00 -4.20
N CYS A 154 21.55 -0.07 -3.43
CA CYS A 154 22.81 -0.29 -2.73
C CYS A 154 23.80 -1.01 -3.62
N ALA A 155 25.02 -0.48 -3.71
CA ALA A 155 26.12 -1.18 -4.37
C ALA A 155 26.76 -2.22 -3.44
N SER A 156 26.68 -2.00 -2.12
CA SER A 156 27.20 -2.90 -1.11
C SER A 156 26.23 -3.05 0.06
N PRO A 157 26.18 -4.22 0.73
CA PRO A 157 25.46 -4.37 2.00
C PRO A 157 25.92 -3.41 3.11
N SER A 158 27.11 -2.83 2.99
CA SER A 158 27.61 -1.81 3.92
C SER A 158 27.04 -0.41 3.68
N ASP A 159 26.35 -0.19 2.56
CA ASP A 159 25.85 1.14 2.20
C ASP A 159 24.84 1.62 3.26
N PRO A 160 25.03 2.83 3.82
CA PRO A 160 24.15 3.34 4.86
C PRO A 160 22.81 3.76 4.26
N ILE A 161 21.74 3.18 4.81
CA ILE A 161 20.36 3.52 4.49
C ILE A 161 19.67 4.10 5.71
N TYR A 162 18.85 5.13 5.51
CA TYR A 162 18.06 5.74 6.57
C TYR A 162 16.56 5.57 6.31
N PHE A 163 15.83 5.09 7.32
CA PHE A 163 14.38 4.94 7.30
C PHE A 163 13.71 5.93 8.25
N VAL A 164 12.62 6.53 7.79
CA VAL A 164 11.63 7.19 8.66
C VAL A 164 10.54 6.17 8.97
N VAL A 165 10.44 5.77 10.23
CA VAL A 165 9.52 4.70 10.65
C VAL A 165 8.32 5.29 11.38
N PHE A 166 7.18 5.33 10.70
CA PHE A 166 5.96 6.01 11.13
C PHE A 166 4.71 5.11 11.10
N GLY A 167 4.90 3.80 11.20
CA GLY A 167 3.80 2.83 11.28
C GLY A 167 4.21 1.43 10.84
N SER A 168 3.25 0.51 10.84
CA SER A 168 3.47 -0.92 10.59
C SER A 168 4.16 -1.22 9.25
N TRP A 169 3.83 -0.47 8.20
CA TRP A 169 4.40 -0.68 6.86
C TRP A 169 5.86 -0.24 6.77
N SER A 170 6.17 0.98 7.22
CA SER A 170 7.54 1.49 7.27
C SER A 170 8.47 0.64 8.15
N PHE A 171 7.93 0.07 9.25
CA PHE A 171 8.69 -0.83 10.11
C PHE A 171 8.98 -2.18 9.44
N LYS A 172 8.02 -2.73 8.69
CA LYS A 172 8.24 -3.93 7.87
C LYS A 172 9.28 -3.68 6.77
N ALA A 173 9.20 -2.53 6.10
CA ALA A 173 10.19 -2.13 5.09
C ALA A 173 11.60 -2.03 5.67
N PHE A 174 11.75 -1.36 6.83
CA PHE A 174 13.02 -1.29 7.55
C PHE A 174 13.56 -2.68 7.91
N LYS A 175 12.72 -3.55 8.49
CA LYS A 175 13.10 -4.93 8.84
C LYS A 175 13.60 -5.73 7.64
N GLU A 176 12.95 -5.58 6.49
CA GLU A 176 13.35 -6.27 5.26
C GLU A 176 14.69 -5.74 4.74
N ALA A 177 14.86 -4.42 4.71
CA ALA A 177 16.08 -3.79 4.20
C ALA A 177 17.34 -4.12 5.02
N LYS A 178 17.21 -4.36 6.34
CA LYS A 178 18.34 -4.80 7.19
C LYS A 178 18.98 -6.12 6.74
N LYS A 179 18.29 -6.95 5.95
CA LYS A 179 18.86 -8.20 5.42
C LYS A 179 19.87 -7.96 4.31
N PHE A 180 19.78 -6.82 3.63
CA PHE A 180 20.52 -6.54 2.39
C PHE A 180 21.39 -5.27 2.48
N SER A 181 21.30 -4.50 3.57
CA SER A 181 21.96 -3.20 3.70
C SER A 181 22.20 -2.80 5.16
N SER A 182 23.05 -1.78 5.37
CA SER A 182 23.29 -1.15 6.67
C SER A 182 22.18 -0.14 7.01
N ALA A 183 20.96 -0.65 7.14
CA ALA A 183 19.77 0.16 7.41
C ALA A 183 19.69 0.63 8.87
N SER A 184 19.51 1.93 9.03
CA SER A 184 19.36 2.65 10.29
C SER A 184 18.05 3.44 10.32
N VAL A 185 17.54 3.73 11.52
CA VAL A 185 16.33 4.54 11.70
C VAL A 185 16.76 6.00 11.91
N ALA A 186 16.30 6.89 11.02
CA ALA A 186 16.55 8.33 11.11
C ALA A 186 15.56 9.02 12.05
N CYS A 187 14.30 8.56 12.02
CA CYS A 187 13.22 9.06 12.87
C CYS A 187 12.26 7.91 13.19
N PHE A 188 11.84 7.79 14.45
CA PHE A 188 10.87 6.80 14.89
C PHE A 188 9.63 7.50 15.45
N GLY A 189 8.48 7.27 14.81
CA GLY A 189 7.23 7.97 15.13
C GLY A 189 6.70 7.74 16.53
N LYS A 190 7.17 6.70 17.25
CA LYS A 190 6.82 6.49 18.66
C LYS A 190 7.19 7.69 19.54
N ASP A 191 8.29 8.37 19.21
CA ASP A 191 8.78 9.53 19.96
C ASP A 191 7.79 10.72 19.89
N VAL A 192 6.97 10.76 18.84
CA VAL A 192 5.97 11.80 18.55
C VAL A 192 4.55 11.24 18.44
N LYS A 193 4.29 10.06 19.04
CA LYS A 193 2.99 9.35 19.04
C LYS A 193 2.36 9.17 17.64
N TYR A 194 3.17 9.11 16.59
CA TYR A 194 2.75 9.02 15.19
C TYR A 194 1.85 10.17 14.71
N THR A 195 1.96 11.35 15.33
CA THR A 195 1.06 12.49 15.04
C THR A 195 1.64 13.53 14.07
N SER A 196 2.96 13.61 13.93
CA SER A 196 3.61 14.62 13.07
C SER A 196 4.97 14.17 12.56
N LEU A 197 5.23 14.35 11.26
CA LEU A 197 6.57 14.14 10.71
C LEU A 197 7.50 15.31 11.07
N PRO A 198 8.78 15.06 11.42
CA PRO A 198 9.74 16.13 11.63
C PRO A 198 10.06 16.85 10.30
N PRO A 199 10.46 18.14 10.35
CA PRO A 199 10.99 18.84 9.18
C PRO A 199 12.17 18.09 8.58
N PHE A 200 12.35 18.17 7.26
CA PHE A 200 13.41 17.45 6.55
C PHE A 200 14.80 17.74 7.14
N ASP A 201 15.07 19.01 7.47
CA ASP A 201 16.35 19.47 8.02
C ASP A 201 16.64 18.93 9.44
N ALA A 202 15.59 18.54 10.18
CA ALA A 202 15.73 17.97 11.52
C ALA A 202 16.09 16.47 11.48
N ILE A 203 15.99 15.83 10.32
CA ILE A 203 16.32 14.41 10.15
C ILE A 203 17.84 14.31 10.03
N LYS A 204 18.48 13.68 11.02
CA LYS A 204 19.93 13.42 10.99
C LYS A 204 20.27 12.51 9.82
N GLN A 205 20.89 13.07 8.80
CA GLN A 205 21.41 12.37 7.63
C GLN A 205 22.95 12.38 7.67
N ASN A 206 23.58 11.26 7.31
CA ASN A 206 25.00 11.25 7.00
C ASN A 206 25.19 11.78 5.56
N SER A 207 26.19 12.65 5.34
CA SER A 207 26.52 13.16 4.00
C SER A 207 26.94 12.06 3.02
N GLU A 208 27.43 10.93 3.54
CA GLU A 208 27.81 9.74 2.78
C GLU A 208 26.62 8.83 2.43
N ALA A 209 25.44 9.10 2.99
CA ALA A 209 24.24 8.32 2.68
C ALA A 209 23.83 8.55 1.23
N ARG A 210 23.77 7.48 0.43
CA ARG A 210 23.07 7.54 -0.85
C ARG A 210 21.64 7.94 -0.56
N ARG A 211 21.26 9.15 -0.97
CA ARG A 211 19.97 9.77 -0.67
C ARG A 211 18.85 8.83 -1.14
N MET A 212 18.16 8.20 -0.19
CA MET A 212 16.88 7.55 -0.45
C MET A 212 15.78 8.50 -0.02
N GLY A 213 15.32 9.33 -0.95
CA GLY A 213 14.03 9.97 -0.86
C GLY A 213 12.98 9.01 -1.41
N PHE A 214 12.34 8.23 -0.56
CA PHE A 214 11.08 7.60 -0.92
C PHE A 214 9.97 8.50 -0.40
N GLU A 215 9.51 9.41 -1.24
CA GLU A 215 8.27 10.13 -1.01
C GLU A 215 7.14 9.16 -1.34
N VAL A 216 6.64 8.46 -0.30
CA VAL A 216 5.33 7.84 -0.42
C VAL A 216 4.36 9.01 -0.51
N ILE A 217 3.92 9.35 -1.72
CA ILE A 217 2.86 10.31 -1.98
C ILE A 217 1.59 9.75 -1.31
N SER A 218 1.45 10.03 -0.02
CA SER A 218 0.19 9.92 0.70
C SER A 218 -0.51 11.23 0.44
N ASP A 219 -1.59 11.16 -0.32
CA ASP A 219 -2.44 12.30 -0.68
C ASP A 219 -2.76 13.13 0.57
N SER A 220 -2.07 14.25 0.70
CA SER A 220 -2.46 15.41 1.50
C SER A 220 -2.18 16.59 0.61
N ALA A 221 -3.28 17.28 0.30
CA ALA A 221 -3.32 18.48 -0.51
C ALA A 221 -2.23 19.47 -0.08
N ASP A 222 -1.12 19.51 -0.82
CA ASP A 222 -0.21 20.66 -0.93
C ASP A 222 0.64 20.49 -2.19
N VAL A 223 -0.04 20.39 -3.33
CA VAL A 223 0.55 20.71 -4.63
C VAL A 223 0.51 22.24 -4.77
N GLN A 224 1.68 22.81 -5.03
CA GLN A 224 2.01 24.24 -5.25
C GLN A 224 2.49 25.01 -4.01
N LYS A 225 3.81 24.94 -3.79
CA LYS A 225 4.66 26.12 -3.51
C LYS A 225 6.14 25.76 -3.69
N ASN A 226 6.64 25.93 -4.91
CA ASN A 226 7.80 26.78 -5.20
C ASN A 226 8.31 26.53 -6.63
N VAL A 227 8.51 27.67 -7.30
CA VAL A 227 9.25 27.87 -8.55
C VAL A 227 10.64 27.27 -8.45
#